data_AF-A0A8J4PFJ3-F1
#
_entry.id   AF-A0A8J4PFJ3-F1
#
_cell.length_a   1.000
_cell.length_b   1.000
_cell.length_c   1.000
_cell.angle_alpha   90.00
_cell.angle_beta   90.00
_cell.angle_gamma   90.00
#
_symmetry.space_group_name_H-M   'P 1'
#
loop_
_entity.id
_entity.type
_entity.pdbx_description
1 polymer ?
#
loop_
_entity_poly.entity_id
_entity_poly.type
_entity_poly.pdbx_seq_one_letter_code
_entity_poly.pdbx_strand_id
1 'polypeptide(L)'
;LTFSLWDYGVFGLMLLISTGIGLFHGLAKGGQKTLEDFFTGGRRMSALPVGLSLSASFMSAIQVLGVPAEAYRYGAKFLWMCLGQLLNTLLTAQLFLPVFYRLGLTSTYEPSPARCPRCRWDGALTPFFPQMLYTGIVIYAPALILNQVTGLDIWASLLSTGVICTLYTTIGGMKAVIWTDVFQVFVMLSGFIAIIIRGVLLVGGPARVLGIAANGSRVNFGE
;
A
#
# COMPACT_ATOMS: atom_id res chain seq x y z
N LEU A 1 -10.42 -9.19 22.90
CA LEU A 1 -9.60 -7.98 22.70
C LEU A 1 -10.55 -6.80 22.66
N THR A 2 -10.62 -5.99 23.71
CA THR A 2 -11.31 -4.69 23.65
C THR A 2 -10.27 -3.63 23.30
N PHE A 3 -10.55 -2.80 22.30
CA PHE A 3 -9.72 -1.65 22.00
C PHE A 3 -9.57 -0.77 23.24
N SER A 4 -8.33 -0.51 23.65
CA SER A 4 -8.04 0.45 24.69
C SER A 4 -8.24 1.86 24.14
N LEU A 5 -8.49 2.85 25.00
CA LEU A 5 -8.49 4.28 24.64
C LEU A 5 -7.23 4.69 23.86
N TRP A 6 -6.10 4.02 24.17
CA TRP A 6 -4.83 4.20 23.48
C TRP A 6 -4.86 3.78 22.00
N ASP A 7 -5.58 2.71 21.65
CA ASP A 7 -5.64 2.21 20.28
C ASP A 7 -6.47 3.13 19.38
N TYR A 8 -7.56 3.70 19.92
CA TYR A 8 -8.32 4.76 19.25
C TYR A 8 -7.50 6.04 19.09
N GLY A 9 -6.71 6.40 20.10
CA GLY A 9 -5.80 7.54 20.05
C GLY A 9 -4.76 7.40 18.94
N VAL A 10 -4.15 6.22 18.80
CA VAL A 10 -3.16 5.94 17.73
C VAL A 10 -3.81 5.96 16.35
N PHE A 11 -4.99 5.34 16.18
CA PHE A 11 -5.71 5.35 14.91
C PHE A 11 -6.14 6.76 14.48
N GLY A 12 -6.72 7.52 15.41
CA GLY A 12 -7.10 8.92 15.17
C GLY A 12 -5.90 9.81 14.86
N LEU A 13 -4.80 9.67 15.62
CA LEU A 13 -3.56 10.40 15.39
C LEU A 13 -2.96 10.07 14.02
N MET A 14 -2.95 8.80 13.63
CA MET A 14 -2.47 8.38 12.30
C MET A 14 -3.29 9.04 11.18
N LEU A 15 -4.62 9.00 11.27
CA LEU A 15 -5.49 9.65 10.28
C LEU A 15 -5.30 11.17 10.26
N LEU A 16 -5.14 11.81 11.42
CA LEU A 16 -4.88 13.24 11.53
C LEU A 16 -3.52 13.64 10.95
N ILE A 17 -2.47 12.86 11.18
CA ILE A 17 -1.15 13.11 10.60
C ILE A 17 -1.19 12.93 9.09
N SER A 18 -1.78 11.85 8.58
CA SER A 18 -1.92 11.62 7.13
C SER A 18 -2.75 12.72 6.46
N THR A 19 -3.88 13.10 7.05
CA THR A 19 -4.71 14.20 6.56
C THR A 19 -3.97 15.53 6.65
N GLY A 20 -3.20 15.75 7.72
CA GLY A 20 -2.40 16.95 7.93
C GLY A 20 -1.27 17.09 6.92
N ILE A 21 -0.56 16.00 6.60
CA ILE A 21 0.46 15.99 5.53
C ILE A 21 -0.20 16.27 4.18
N GLY A 22 -1.36 15.66 3.92
CA GLY A 22 -2.12 15.86 2.68
C GLY A 22 -2.59 17.30 2.50
N LEU A 23 -3.17 17.89 3.54
CA LEU A 23 -3.62 19.29 3.56
C LEU A 23 -2.45 20.27 3.54
N PHE A 24 -1.36 20.00 4.26
CA PHE A 24 -0.18 20.85 4.26
C PHE A 24 0.45 20.90 2.88
N HIS A 25 0.57 19.77 2.17
CA HIS A 25 1.06 19.78 0.79
C HIS A 25 0.06 20.33 -0.23
N GLY A 26 -1.25 20.19 0.00
CA GLY A 26 -2.29 20.81 -0.82
C GLY A 26 -2.37 22.34 -0.67
N LEU A 27 -2.15 22.86 0.53
CA LEU A 27 -2.34 24.27 0.87
C LEU A 27 -1.02 25.09 0.90
N ALA A 28 0.10 24.51 1.34
CA ALA A 28 1.33 25.27 1.64
C ALA A 28 2.19 25.62 0.40
N LYS A 29 1.80 25.20 -0.82
CA LYS A 29 2.57 25.50 -2.05
C LYS A 29 1.74 26.07 -3.20
N GLY A 30 0.84 27.01 -2.91
CA GLY A 30 0.25 27.90 -3.91
C GLY A 30 -0.70 27.23 -4.93
N GLY A 31 -1.30 26.11 -4.55
CA GLY A 31 -2.24 25.33 -5.37
C GLY A 31 -1.58 24.60 -6.53
N GLN A 32 -2.13 23.44 -6.91
CA GLN A 32 -1.82 22.84 -8.21
C GLN A 32 -2.35 23.75 -9.31
N LYS A 33 -1.47 24.58 -9.88
CA LYS A 33 -1.83 25.55 -10.92
C LYS A 33 -2.11 24.89 -12.28
N THR A 34 -1.65 23.65 -12.48
CA THR A 34 -1.78 22.90 -13.73
C THR A 34 -2.10 21.41 -13.49
N LEU A 35 -2.86 20.81 -14.41
CA LEU A 35 -3.24 19.39 -14.39
C LEU A 35 -2.01 18.45 -14.38
N GLU A 36 -0.92 18.83 -15.06
CA GLU A 36 0.33 18.06 -15.03
C GLU A 36 0.96 18.01 -13.63
N ASP A 37 0.88 19.09 -12.85
CA ASP A 37 1.38 19.11 -11.47
C ASP A 37 0.49 18.28 -10.53
N PHE A 38 -0.79 18.12 -10.86
CA PHE A 38 -1.73 17.22 -10.17
C PHE A 38 -1.36 15.75 -10.37
N PHE A 39 -1.20 15.34 -11.64
CA PHE A 39 -1.01 13.93 -12.01
C PHE A 39 0.43 13.46 -11.99
N THR A 40 1.43 14.31 -12.24
CA THR A 40 2.84 13.87 -12.32
C THR A 40 3.66 14.29 -11.12
N GLY A 41 3.04 15.06 -10.22
CA GLY A 41 3.74 15.71 -9.12
C GLY A 41 4.94 16.54 -9.59
N GLY A 42 4.81 17.17 -10.77
CA GLY A 42 5.80 18.10 -11.33
C GLY A 42 7.13 17.47 -11.72
N ARG A 43 7.24 16.12 -11.75
CA ARG A 43 8.45 15.35 -12.13
C ARG A 43 9.76 15.72 -11.39
N ARG A 44 9.68 16.51 -10.32
CA ARG A 44 10.84 16.99 -9.52
C ARG A 44 11.05 16.21 -8.22
N MET A 45 10.28 15.14 -7.98
CA MET A 45 10.41 14.33 -6.77
C MET A 45 11.60 13.39 -6.85
N SER A 46 12.34 13.29 -5.75
CA SER A 46 13.46 12.36 -5.61
C SER A 46 13.00 10.91 -5.74
N ALA A 47 13.84 10.06 -6.30
CA ALA A 47 13.52 8.65 -6.57
C ALA A 47 13.17 7.85 -5.30
N LEU A 48 13.70 8.23 -4.14
CA LEU A 48 13.47 7.52 -2.87
C LEU A 48 12.01 7.59 -2.39
N PRO A 49 11.38 8.77 -2.17
CA PRO A 49 9.95 8.88 -1.87
C PRO A 49 9.05 8.19 -2.88
N VAL A 50 9.37 8.30 -4.18
CA VAL A 50 8.59 7.67 -5.24
C VAL A 50 8.66 6.14 -5.14
N GLY A 51 9.85 5.58 -4.90
CA GLY A 51 10.04 4.14 -4.72
C GLY A 51 9.36 3.61 -3.46
N LEU A 52 9.40 4.37 -2.36
CA LEU A 52 8.71 4.04 -1.12
C LEU A 52 7.19 4.07 -1.28
N SER A 53 6.64 5.10 -1.93
CA SER A 53 5.20 5.17 -2.23
C SER A 53 4.75 4.08 -3.20
N LEU A 54 5.55 3.76 -4.21
CA LEU A 54 5.27 2.62 -5.09
C LEU A 54 5.22 1.30 -4.30
N SER A 55 6.16 1.12 -3.37
CA SER A 55 6.20 -0.05 -2.49
C SER A 55 5.01 -0.08 -1.52
N ALA A 56 4.62 1.07 -0.96
CA ALA A 56 3.42 1.24 -0.13
C ALA A 56 2.15 0.85 -0.89
N SER A 57 2.04 1.28 -2.15
CA SER A 57 0.91 0.99 -3.03
C SER A 57 0.76 -0.51 -3.33
N PHE A 58 1.87 -1.26 -3.35
CA PHE A 58 1.82 -2.71 -3.46
C PHE A 58 1.38 -3.40 -2.17
N MET A 59 1.61 -2.79 -1.00
CA MET A 59 1.21 -3.33 0.29
C MET A 59 -0.27 -3.06 0.59
N SER A 60 -1.13 -4.04 0.32
CA SER A 60 -2.53 -3.98 0.73
C SER A 60 -2.77 -4.63 2.10
N ALA A 61 -3.86 -4.25 2.78
CA ALA A 61 -4.28 -4.88 4.04
C ALA A 61 -4.43 -6.41 3.90
N ILE A 62 -4.84 -6.87 2.71
CA ILE A 62 -4.96 -8.29 2.36
C ILE A 62 -3.58 -8.96 2.37
N GLN A 63 -2.55 -8.34 1.78
CA GLN A 63 -1.20 -8.90 1.83
C GLN A 63 -0.65 -8.90 3.27
N VAL A 64 -0.86 -7.82 4.02
CA VAL A 64 -0.36 -7.73 5.40
C VAL A 64 -0.88 -8.87 6.29
N LEU A 65 -2.13 -9.29 6.09
CA LEU A 65 -2.70 -10.43 6.80
C LEU A 65 -2.46 -11.78 6.11
N GLY A 66 -2.46 -11.79 4.79
CA GLY A 66 -2.35 -13.00 3.97
C GLY A 66 -0.94 -13.59 4.00
N VAL A 67 0.09 -12.75 3.90
CA VAL A 67 1.50 -13.16 3.92
C VAL A 67 1.87 -13.98 5.17
N PRO A 68 1.59 -13.53 6.40
CA PRO A 68 1.88 -14.35 7.59
C PRO A 68 1.00 -15.60 7.68
N ALA A 69 -0.24 -15.57 7.17
CA ALA A 69 -1.11 -16.74 7.14
C ALA A 69 -0.59 -17.82 6.15
N GLU A 70 -0.11 -17.39 4.99
CA GLU A 70 0.55 -18.27 4.02
C GLU A 70 1.88 -18.79 4.54
N ALA A 71 2.71 -17.94 5.14
CA ALA A 71 3.96 -18.35 5.79
C ALA A 71 3.71 -19.35 6.93
N TYR A 72 2.60 -19.20 7.67
CA TYR A 72 2.20 -20.15 8.71
C TYR A 72 1.81 -21.52 8.14
N ARG A 73 1.17 -21.56 6.96
CA ARG A 73 0.62 -22.78 6.33
C ARG A 73 1.61 -23.50 5.42
N TYR A 74 2.40 -22.76 4.64
CA TYR A 74 3.33 -23.29 3.63
C TYR A 74 4.81 -23.13 4.02
N GLY A 75 5.12 -22.42 5.11
CA GLY A 75 6.47 -22.26 5.62
C GLY A 75 7.40 -21.49 4.69
N ALA A 76 8.68 -21.88 4.69
CA ALA A 76 9.77 -21.25 3.95
C ALA A 76 9.60 -21.29 2.43
N LYS A 77 8.71 -22.14 1.88
CA LYS A 77 8.37 -22.18 0.45
C LYS A 77 7.83 -20.84 -0.05
N PHE A 78 7.18 -20.07 0.82
CA PHE A 78 6.73 -18.71 0.53
C PHE A 78 7.87 -17.77 0.09
N LEU A 79 9.11 -18.02 0.53
CA LEU A 79 10.27 -17.21 0.13
C LEU A 79 10.55 -17.27 -1.37
N TRP A 80 10.20 -18.38 -2.06
CA TRP A 80 10.30 -18.46 -3.52
C TRP A 80 9.37 -17.46 -4.22
N MET A 81 8.18 -17.23 -3.67
CA MET A 81 7.26 -16.22 -4.19
C MET A 81 7.82 -14.81 -3.97
N CYS A 82 8.42 -14.53 -2.81
CA CYS A 82 9.10 -13.25 -2.54
C CYS A 82 10.25 -12.99 -3.52
N LEU A 83 11.07 -14.01 -3.79
CA LEU A 83 12.18 -13.91 -4.76
C LEU A 83 11.67 -13.64 -6.18
N GLY A 84 10.61 -14.35 -6.61
CA GLY A 84 9.97 -14.11 -7.89
C GLY A 84 9.43 -12.69 -8.03
N GLN A 85 8.79 -12.17 -6.98
CA GLN A 85 8.29 -10.80 -6.96
C GLN A 85 9.42 -9.77 -7.04
N LEU A 86 10.52 -9.98 -6.31
CA LEU A 86 11.68 -9.11 -6.34
C LEU A 86 12.32 -9.05 -7.75
N LEU A 87 12.45 -10.21 -8.40
CA LEU A 87 12.95 -10.30 -9.76
C LEU A 87 12.02 -9.62 -10.77
N ASN A 88 10.71 -9.80 -10.63
CA ASN A 88 9.70 -9.13 -11.45
C ASN A 88 9.80 -7.60 -11.33
N THR A 89 9.92 -7.07 -10.11
CA THR A 89 10.09 -5.62 -9.90
C THR A 89 11.38 -5.11 -10.51
N LEU A 90 12.49 -5.86 -10.39
CA LEU A 90 13.78 -5.46 -10.97
C LEU A 90 13.74 -5.45 -12.51
N LEU A 91 13.17 -6.49 -13.13
CA LEU A 91 12.98 -6.56 -14.58
C LEU A 91 12.08 -5.43 -15.07
N THR A 92 10.99 -5.15 -14.34
CA THR A 92 10.08 -4.05 -14.67
C THR A 92 10.79 -2.70 -14.62
N ALA A 93 11.59 -2.47 -13.58
CA ALA A 93 12.37 -1.23 -13.42
C ALA A 93 13.45 -1.05 -14.51
N GLN A 94 14.08 -2.14 -14.98
CA GLN A 94 15.15 -2.05 -15.99
C GLN A 94 14.61 -1.99 -17.43
N LEU A 95 13.55 -2.76 -17.74
CA LEU A 95 13.05 -2.89 -19.11
C LEU A 95 11.94 -1.89 -19.44
N PHE A 96 10.97 -1.73 -18.53
CA PHE A 96 9.75 -0.96 -18.82
C PHE A 96 9.90 0.52 -18.43
N LEU A 97 10.53 0.81 -17.28
CA LEU A 97 10.73 2.19 -16.83
C LEU A 97 11.44 3.09 -17.87
N PRO A 98 12.55 2.70 -18.54
CA PRO A 98 13.18 3.57 -19.52
C PRO A 98 12.31 3.81 -20.77
N VAL A 99 11.48 2.82 -21.15
CA VAL A 99 10.55 2.95 -22.28
C VAL A 99 9.46 3.97 -21.94
N PHE A 100 8.85 3.86 -20.76
CA PHE A 100 7.81 4.80 -20.32
C PHE A 100 8.37 6.22 -20.11
N TYR A 101 9.57 6.35 -19.56
CA TYR A 101 10.21 7.65 -19.36
C TYR A 101 10.53 8.36 -20.69
N ARG A 102 11.00 7.61 -21.70
CA ARG A 102 11.27 8.15 -23.04
C ARG A 102 10.02 8.59 -23.79
N LEU A 103 8.90 7.89 -23.58
CA LEU A 103 7.62 8.21 -24.22
C LEU A 103 6.92 9.41 -23.58
N GLY A 104 7.36 9.87 -22.40
CA GLY A 104 6.83 11.06 -21.73
C GLY A 104 5.37 10.98 -21.33
N LEU A 105 4.77 9.79 -21.38
CA LEU A 105 3.34 9.56 -21.15
C LEU A 105 2.97 9.91 -19.71
N THR A 106 1.82 10.57 -19.56
CA THR A 106 1.25 10.88 -18.23
C THR A 106 0.37 9.75 -17.72
N SER A 107 -0.11 8.89 -18.62
CA SER A 107 -0.87 7.68 -18.32
C SER A 107 -0.38 6.52 -19.18
N THR A 108 -0.19 5.34 -18.58
CA THR A 108 0.13 4.09 -19.30
C THR A 108 -0.90 3.75 -20.37
N TYR A 109 -2.13 4.24 -20.19
CA TYR A 109 -3.27 3.99 -21.07
C TYR A 109 -3.55 5.13 -22.04
N GLU A 110 -2.67 6.12 -22.12
CA GLU A 110 -2.79 7.16 -23.13
C GLU A 110 -2.78 6.47 -24.50
N PRO A 111 -3.87 6.61 -25.29
CA PRO A 111 -3.92 5.95 -26.59
C PRO A 111 -2.79 6.52 -27.42
N SER A 112 -1.89 5.64 -27.88
CA SER A 112 -0.87 6.06 -28.85
C SER A 112 -1.56 6.84 -29.97
N PRO A 113 -1.02 7.98 -30.43
CA PRO A 113 -1.66 8.80 -31.47
C PRO A 113 -1.92 8.03 -32.79
N ALA A 114 -1.33 6.84 -32.94
CA ALA A 114 -1.53 5.90 -34.04
C ALA A 114 -2.70 4.90 -33.86
N ARG A 115 -3.46 4.93 -32.76
CA ARG A 115 -4.58 3.98 -32.50
C ARG A 115 -5.95 4.65 -32.58
N CYS A 116 -6.90 3.94 -33.19
CA CYS A 116 -8.26 4.39 -33.49
C CYS A 116 -8.98 5.05 -32.29
N PRO A 117 -9.89 6.02 -32.52
CA PRO A 117 -10.60 6.74 -31.45
C PRO A 117 -11.44 5.84 -30.53
N ARG A 118 -11.85 4.64 -30.98
CA ARG A 118 -12.51 3.61 -30.15
C ARG A 118 -11.55 2.93 -29.16
N CYS A 119 -10.30 2.70 -29.57
CA CYS A 119 -9.29 2.06 -28.73
C CYS A 119 -8.85 2.94 -27.53
N ARG A 120 -9.15 4.24 -27.56
CA ARG A 120 -8.97 5.16 -26.42
C ARG A 120 -9.88 4.78 -25.25
N TRP A 121 -11.14 4.49 -25.52
CA TRP A 121 -12.10 4.11 -24.49
C TRP A 121 -11.79 2.73 -23.95
N ASP A 122 -11.41 1.78 -24.80
CA ASP A 122 -11.01 0.45 -24.36
C ASP A 122 -9.77 0.52 -23.45
N GLY A 123 -8.74 1.28 -23.83
CA GLY A 123 -7.54 1.45 -23.02
C GLY A 123 -7.79 2.06 -21.64
N ALA A 124 -8.75 2.98 -21.51
CA ALA A 124 -9.10 3.61 -20.24
C ALA A 124 -10.07 2.78 -19.39
N LEU A 125 -11.06 2.11 -20.01
CA LEU A 125 -12.11 1.36 -19.30
C LEU A 125 -11.61 0.00 -18.79
N THR A 126 -10.79 -0.70 -19.56
CA THR A 126 -10.24 -2.02 -19.18
C THR A 126 -9.54 -2.01 -17.82
N PRO A 127 -8.66 -1.05 -17.47
CA PRO A 127 -8.06 -0.99 -16.14
C PRO A 127 -8.96 -0.36 -15.08
N PHE A 128 -9.92 0.49 -15.47
CA PHE A 128 -10.77 1.22 -14.53
C PHE A 128 -11.67 0.28 -13.71
N PHE A 129 -12.36 -0.65 -14.36
CA PHE A 129 -13.29 -1.56 -13.68
C PHE A 129 -12.61 -2.49 -12.66
N PRO A 130 -11.52 -3.22 -13.00
CA PRO A 130 -10.81 -4.04 -12.04
C PRO A 130 -10.23 -3.22 -10.88
N GLN A 131 -9.72 -2.01 -11.14
CA GLN A 131 -9.16 -1.16 -10.09
C GLN A 131 -10.23 -0.67 -9.11
N MET A 132 -11.43 -0.33 -9.60
CA MET A 132 -12.56 0.08 -8.78
C MET A 132 -13.02 -1.07 -7.86
N LEU A 133 -13.14 -2.28 -8.40
CA LEU A 133 -13.47 -3.48 -7.62
C LEU A 133 -12.39 -3.81 -6.59
N TYR A 134 -11.12 -3.77 -7.01
CA TYR A 134 -9.97 -4.06 -6.14
C TYR A 134 -9.90 -3.09 -4.96
N THR A 135 -10.04 -1.79 -5.22
CA THR A 135 -10.00 -0.75 -4.18
C THR A 135 -11.12 -0.96 -3.15
N GLY A 136 -12.31 -1.38 -3.58
CA GLY A 136 -13.42 -1.73 -2.68
C GLY A 136 -13.07 -2.88 -1.73
N ILE A 137 -12.46 -3.95 -2.25
CA ILE A 137 -12.02 -5.10 -1.43
C ILE A 137 -10.92 -4.66 -0.45
N VAL A 138 -9.99 -3.82 -0.90
CA VAL A 138 -8.87 -3.32 -0.07
C VAL A 138 -9.36 -2.47 1.09
N ILE A 139 -10.39 -1.62 0.91
CA ILE A 139 -10.97 -0.81 1.99
C ILE A 139 -11.85 -1.66 2.93
N TYR A 140 -12.46 -2.74 2.41
CA TYR A 140 -13.27 -3.65 3.21
C TYR A 140 -12.45 -4.43 4.25
N ALA A 141 -11.26 -4.91 3.90
CA ALA A 141 -10.40 -5.68 4.80
C ALA A 141 -10.12 -4.98 6.16
N PRO A 142 -9.62 -3.73 6.22
CA PRO A 142 -9.40 -3.03 7.48
C PRO A 142 -10.71 -2.68 8.22
N ALA A 143 -11.80 -2.40 7.49
CA ALA A 143 -13.11 -2.16 8.10
C ALA A 143 -13.65 -3.40 8.82
N LEU A 144 -13.45 -4.59 8.25
CA LEU A 144 -13.82 -5.85 8.87
C LEU A 144 -13.02 -6.11 10.15
N ILE A 145 -11.70 -5.88 10.11
CA ILE A 145 -10.84 -6.02 11.30
C ILE A 145 -11.30 -5.05 12.39
N LEU A 146 -11.55 -3.79 12.04
CA LEU A 146 -12.04 -2.75 12.96
C LEU A 146 -13.37 -3.17 13.59
N ASN A 147 -14.32 -3.70 12.81
CA ASN A 147 -15.59 -4.21 13.35
C ASN A 147 -15.37 -5.36 14.34
N GLN A 148 -14.50 -6.32 14.04
CA GLN A 148 -14.24 -7.46 14.94
C GLN A 148 -13.62 -7.05 16.28
N VAL A 149 -12.82 -5.99 16.31
CA VAL A 149 -12.09 -5.54 17.51
C VAL A 149 -12.80 -4.43 18.30
N THR A 150 -13.63 -3.61 17.64
CA THR A 150 -14.35 -2.49 18.26
C THR A 150 -15.86 -2.72 18.41
N GLY A 151 -16.44 -3.65 17.65
CA GLY A 151 -17.88 -3.81 17.52
C GLY A 151 -18.58 -2.69 16.74
N LEU A 152 -17.83 -1.73 16.17
CA LEU A 152 -18.39 -0.64 15.35
C LEU A 152 -18.99 -1.19 14.06
N ASP A 153 -20.11 -0.61 13.63
CA ASP A 153 -20.75 -0.98 12.38
C ASP A 153 -19.78 -0.82 11.19
N ILE A 154 -19.69 -1.87 10.36
CA ILE A 154 -18.76 -1.95 9.23
C ILE A 154 -19.03 -0.80 8.26
N TRP A 155 -20.30 -0.48 8.02
CA TRP A 155 -20.70 0.55 7.07
C TRP A 155 -20.27 1.94 7.51
N ALA A 156 -20.44 2.26 8.80
CA ALA A 156 -20.01 3.54 9.35
C ALA A 156 -18.48 3.73 9.27
N SER A 157 -17.70 2.69 9.60
CA SER A 157 -16.23 2.75 9.50
C SER A 157 -15.74 2.84 8.05
N LEU A 158 -16.40 2.13 7.14
CA LEU A 158 -16.05 2.09 5.73
C LEU A 158 -16.35 3.42 5.03
N LEU A 159 -17.53 4.00 5.26
CA LEU A 159 -17.91 5.29 4.71
C LEU A 159 -17.06 6.43 5.27
N SER A 160 -16.83 6.47 6.58
CA SER A 160 -16.02 7.54 7.19
C SER A 160 -14.58 7.53 6.68
N THR A 161 -13.91 6.37 6.68
CA THR A 161 -12.53 6.25 6.20
C THR A 161 -12.42 6.52 4.70
N GLY A 162 -13.38 6.03 3.91
CA GLY A 162 -13.43 6.28 2.46
C GLY A 162 -13.61 7.75 2.11
N VAL A 163 -14.49 8.46 2.83
CA VAL A 163 -14.72 9.90 2.64
C VAL A 163 -13.46 10.69 3.01
N ILE A 164 -12.87 10.44 4.18
CA ILE A 164 -11.62 11.11 4.60
C ILE A 164 -10.52 10.86 3.57
N CYS A 165 -10.36 9.62 3.12
CA CYS A 165 -9.37 9.23 2.11
C CYS A 165 -9.55 9.96 0.78
N THR A 166 -10.79 10.02 0.30
CA THR A 166 -11.13 10.69 -0.94
C THR A 166 -10.87 12.20 -0.84
N LEU A 167 -11.25 12.83 0.27
CA LEU A 167 -11.08 14.25 0.49
C LEU A 167 -9.60 14.66 0.52
N TYR A 168 -8.77 14.00 1.33
CA TYR A 168 -7.34 14.38 1.38
C TYR A 168 -6.62 14.07 0.07
N THR A 169 -7.01 13.01 -0.63
CA THR A 169 -6.41 12.64 -1.93
C THR A 169 -6.77 13.65 -3.01
N THR A 170 -8.01 14.12 -3.03
CA THR A 170 -8.49 15.10 -4.01
C THR A 170 -7.87 16.48 -3.78
N ILE A 171 -7.66 16.87 -2.51
CA ILE A 171 -7.07 18.16 -2.15
C ILE A 171 -5.54 18.16 -2.32
N GLY A 172 -4.86 17.06 -1.99
CA GLY A 172 -3.40 17.00 -1.99
C GLY A 172 -2.76 16.58 -3.33
N GLY A 173 -3.48 15.85 -4.17
CA GLY A 173 -2.99 15.25 -5.41
C GLY A 173 -1.76 14.34 -5.23
N MET A 174 -1.07 13.98 -6.33
CA MET A 174 -0.07 12.89 -6.29
C MET A 174 1.14 13.19 -5.37
N LYS A 175 1.58 14.44 -5.26
CA LYS A 175 2.67 14.84 -4.34
C LYS A 175 2.31 14.55 -2.88
N ALA A 176 1.08 14.86 -2.48
CA ALA A 176 0.62 14.62 -1.12
C ALA A 176 0.53 13.12 -0.84
N VAL A 177 -0.06 12.35 -1.77
CA VAL A 177 -0.20 10.90 -1.66
C VAL A 177 1.16 10.23 -1.45
N ILE A 178 2.17 10.61 -2.23
CA ILE A 178 3.52 10.04 -2.08
C ILE A 178 4.10 10.29 -0.68
N TRP A 179 3.90 11.48 -0.12
CA TRP A 179 4.40 11.79 1.22
C TRP A 179 3.60 11.12 2.34
N THR A 180 2.29 10.99 2.19
CA THR A 180 1.46 10.22 3.12
C THR A 180 1.83 8.74 3.09
N ASP A 181 2.13 8.19 1.91
CA ASP A 181 2.57 6.80 1.75
C ASP A 181 3.92 6.55 2.43
N VAL A 182 4.89 7.46 2.26
CA VAL A 182 6.20 7.35 2.93
C VAL A 182 6.03 7.27 4.44
N PHE A 183 5.21 8.17 5.02
CA PHE A 183 4.89 8.13 6.45
C PHE A 183 4.24 6.80 6.84
N GLN A 184 3.26 6.34 6.06
CA GLN A 184 2.53 5.11 6.33
C GLN A 184 3.44 3.87 6.28
N VAL A 185 4.41 3.81 5.36
CA VAL A 185 5.39 2.72 5.31
C VAL A 185 6.23 2.65 6.59
N PHE A 186 6.68 3.79 7.11
CA PHE A 186 7.44 3.81 8.36
C PHE A 186 6.60 3.35 9.55
N VAL A 187 5.36 3.80 9.64
CA VAL A 187 4.41 3.37 10.68
C VAL A 187 4.20 1.86 10.58
N MET A 188 3.90 1.34 9.39
CA MET A 188 3.71 -0.10 9.16
C MET A 188 4.95 -0.92 9.51
N LEU A 189 6.14 -0.50 9.06
CA LEU A 189 7.40 -1.19 9.33
C LEU A 189 7.69 -1.24 10.84
N SER A 190 7.48 -0.12 11.55
CA SER A 190 7.64 -0.07 13.00
C SER A 190 6.67 -1.02 13.71
N GLY A 191 5.42 -1.12 13.25
CA GLY A 191 4.43 -2.06 13.75
C GLY A 191 4.84 -3.52 13.55
N PHE A 192 5.34 -3.88 12.36
CA PHE A 192 5.82 -5.23 12.10
C PHE A 192 7.02 -5.60 12.96
N ILE A 193 7.99 -4.70 13.11
CA ILE A 193 9.15 -4.92 13.97
C ILE A 193 8.70 -5.13 15.42
N ALA A 194 7.76 -4.31 15.92
CA ALA A 194 7.23 -4.45 17.27
C ALA A 194 6.52 -5.80 17.49
N ILE A 195 5.70 -6.24 16.53
CA ILE A 195 5.01 -7.55 16.57
C ILE A 195 6.03 -8.69 16.57
N ILE A 196 7.06 -8.63 15.71
CA ILE A 196 8.11 -9.66 15.64
C ILE A 196 8.87 -9.73 16.97
N ILE A 197 9.32 -8.59 17.51
CA ILE A 197 10.04 -8.54 18.78
C ILE A 197 9.18 -9.13 19.90
N ARG A 198 7.92 -8.71 20.03
CA ARG A 198 7.02 -9.22 21.06
C ARG A 198 6.76 -10.72 20.89
N GLY A 199 6.58 -11.19 19.65
CA GLY A 199 6.42 -12.61 19.33
C GLY A 199 7.64 -13.44 19.75
N VAL A 200 8.85 -12.98 19.45
CA VAL A 200 10.10 -13.65 19.83
C VAL A 200 10.26 -13.71 21.35
N LEU A 201 9.93 -12.62 22.05
CA LEU A 201 10.00 -12.56 23.52
C LEU A 201 9.00 -13.52 24.17
N LEU A 202 7.77 -13.61 23.67
CA LEU A 202 6.74 -14.51 24.20
C LEU A 202 7.10 -15.99 24.05
N VAL A 203 7.79 -16.35 22.96
CA VAL A 203 8.25 -17.73 22.73
C VAL A 203 9.46 -18.08 23.60
N GLY A 204 10.16 -17.08 24.15
CA GLY A 204 11.34 -17.27 24.99
C GLY A 204 12.66 -17.23 24.22
N GLY A 205 12.70 -16.54 23.07
CA GLY A 205 13.93 -16.25 22.33
C GLY A 205 13.95 -16.77 20.89
N PRO A 206 14.81 -16.19 20.03
CA PRO A 206 14.83 -16.47 18.59
C PRO A 206 15.26 -17.92 18.28
N ALA A 207 16.11 -18.52 19.11
CA ALA A 207 16.52 -19.92 18.97
C ALA A 207 15.33 -20.88 19.12
N ARG A 208 14.39 -20.58 20.03
CA ARG A 208 13.20 -21.40 20.25
C ARG A 208 12.15 -21.20 19.16
N VAL A 209 12.04 -19.99 18.61
CA VAL A 209 11.23 -19.71 17.41
C VAL A 209 11.73 -20.53 16.21
N LEU A 210 13.04 -20.55 15.97
CA LEU A 210 13.65 -21.35 14.91
C LEU A 210 13.49 -22.85 15.16
N GLY A 211 13.60 -23.30 16.42
CA GLY A 211 13.34 -24.70 16.79
C GLY A 211 11.90 -25.14 16.54
N ILE A 212 10.91 -24.29 16.86
CA ILE A 212 9.49 -24.55 16.56
C ILE A 212 9.24 -24.55 15.04
N ALA A 213 9.86 -23.62 14.31
CA ALA A 213 9.75 -23.57 12.85
C ALA A 213 10.34 -24.83 12.19
N ALA A 214 11.49 -25.31 12.68
CA ALA A 214 12.12 -26.54 12.20
C ALA A 214 11.28 -27.78 12.52
N ASN A 215 10.77 -27.90 13.76
CA ASN A 215 9.90 -29.02 14.16
C ASN A 215 8.55 -29.03 13.44
N GLY A 216 8.04 -27.87 13.01
CA GLY A 216 6.81 -27.77 12.22
C GLY A 216 6.98 -28.05 10.73
N SER A 217 8.14 -28.53 10.28
CA SER A 217 8.53 -28.69 8.87
C SER A 217 8.42 -27.40 8.04
N ARG A 218 8.46 -26.24 8.71
CA ARG A 218 8.27 -24.92 8.06
C ARG A 218 9.56 -24.33 7.51
N VAL A 219 10.70 -24.99 7.72
CA VAL A 219 12.04 -24.56 7.24
C VAL A 219 12.49 -25.38 6.01
N ASN A 220 11.73 -26.41 5.61
CA ASN A 220 12.09 -27.22 4.45
C ASN A 220 11.84 -26.47 3.14
N PHE A 221 12.91 -26.31 2.37
CA PHE A 221 12.91 -25.70 1.03
C PHE A 221 12.73 -26.72 -0.09
N GLY A 222 12.96 -28.01 0.20
CA GLY A 222 12.77 -29.14 -0.71
C GLY A 222 11.90 -30.20 -0.02
N GLU A 223 11.02 -30.81 -0.82
CA GLU A 223 9.86 -31.65 -0.46
C GLU A 223 8.56 -30.87 -0.17
#